data_AF-K9H5N6-F1
#
_entry.id   AF-K9H5N6-F1
#
_cell.length_a   1.000
_cell.length_b   1.000
_cell.length_c   1.000
_cell.angle_alpha   90.00
_cell.angle_beta   90.00
_cell.angle_gamma   90.00
#
_symmetry.space_group_name_H-M   'P 1'
#
loop_
_entity.id
_entity.type
_entity.pdbx_description
1 polymer ?
#
loop_
_entity_poly.entity_id
_entity_poly.type
_entity_poly.pdbx_seq_one_letter_code
_entity_poly.pdbx_strand_id
1 'polypeptide(L)'
;MPAEVIPPALHGAADPNDPLPTYGDRRRVRVGLLGGSFNPAHDGHRYISLEALKRLDLDEVWWLVSPQNPLKSARGMAPQGQRADGARLVTAHPRIRVTTIESRLGTRYTADTLRVLTRRYPHARFVWIMGADNLVQIDRWRRWSSIFRTLPVAVFDRSPYSYRALASKAARRFAKDRLPLRKAPVLAGTQAPAWVFLPIRRHPQSATAIRAGRHGAGGSTGGSRGATGHGAHRFANGAKP
;
A
#
# COMPACT_ATOMS: atom_id res chain seq x y z
N MET A 1 15.45 33.07 -3.02
CA MET A 1 14.93 31.70 -2.85
C MET A 1 15.00 31.36 -1.37
N PRO A 2 13.90 31.32 -0.60
CA PRO A 2 14.01 30.89 0.79
C PRO A 2 14.28 29.39 0.83
N ALA A 3 15.26 28.98 1.62
CA ALA A 3 15.59 27.58 1.86
C ALA A 3 14.34 26.84 2.37
N GLU A 4 13.95 25.77 1.69
CA GLU A 4 12.84 24.91 2.12
C GLU A 4 13.25 24.25 3.44
N VAL A 5 12.64 24.68 4.55
CA VAL A 5 12.82 24.10 5.89
C VAL A 5 12.49 22.62 5.77
N ILE A 6 13.51 21.77 5.86
CA ILE A 6 13.35 20.32 5.94
C ILE A 6 12.61 20.06 7.27
N PRO A 7 11.38 19.51 7.25
CA PRO A 7 10.68 19.21 8.50
C PRO A 7 11.52 18.22 9.32
N PRO A 8 11.50 18.32 10.67
CA PRO A 8 12.28 17.46 11.54
C PRO A 8 12.02 15.99 11.19
N ALA A 9 13.10 15.20 11.17
CA ALA A 9 13.07 13.78 10.86
C ALA A 9 11.94 13.13 11.67
N LEU A 10 10.98 12.53 10.98
CA LEU A 10 10.02 11.66 11.63
C LEU A 10 10.83 10.47 12.16
N HIS A 11 11.13 10.49 13.46
CA HIS A 11 11.78 9.39 14.18
C HIS A 11 10.86 8.16 14.21
N GLY A 12 10.66 7.52 13.07
CA GLY A 12 10.45 6.08 13.04
C GLY A 12 11.83 5.44 13.06
N ALA A 13 12.11 4.62 14.07
CA ALA A 13 13.33 3.81 14.06
C ALA A 13 13.42 3.07 12.71
N ALA A 14 14.61 3.04 12.12
CA ALA A 14 14.84 2.29 10.89
C ALA A 14 14.39 0.85 11.11
N ASP A 15 13.55 0.33 10.22
CA ASP A 15 13.13 -1.07 10.30
C ASP A 15 14.38 -1.96 10.11
N PRO A 16 14.79 -2.74 11.12
CA PRO A 16 15.98 -3.58 11.03
C PRO A 16 15.84 -4.68 9.98
N ASN A 17 14.60 -4.99 9.55
CA ASN A 17 14.29 -6.00 8.55
C ASN A 17 14.03 -5.40 7.15
N ASP A 18 14.38 -4.14 6.91
CA ASP A 18 14.25 -3.53 5.58
C ASP A 18 15.25 -4.18 4.60
N PRO A 19 14.78 -4.86 3.54
CA PRO A 19 15.65 -5.62 2.66
C PRO A 19 16.42 -4.75 1.67
N LEU A 20 16.16 -3.43 1.63
CA LEU A 20 16.76 -2.54 0.65
C LEU A 20 17.99 -1.83 1.22
N PRO A 21 19.12 -1.83 0.48
CA PRO A 21 20.29 -1.06 0.87
C PRO A 21 20.01 0.46 0.84
N THR A 22 20.86 1.25 1.47
CA THR A 22 20.69 2.72 1.45
C THR A 22 20.93 3.30 0.06
N TYR A 23 21.79 2.67 -0.73
CA TYR A 23 22.14 3.00 -2.11
C TYR A 23 22.04 1.74 -2.98
N GLY A 24 21.78 1.90 -4.28
CA GLY A 24 21.65 0.78 -5.21
C GLY A 24 22.92 -0.05 -5.34
N ASP A 25 22.74 -1.32 -5.69
CA ASP A 25 23.78 -2.36 -5.77
C ASP A 25 24.27 -2.60 -7.21
N ARG A 26 24.18 -1.58 -8.07
CA ARG A 26 24.53 -1.59 -9.51
C ARG A 26 23.72 -2.56 -10.39
N ARG A 27 22.77 -3.34 -9.85
CA ARG A 27 21.92 -4.21 -10.67
C ARG A 27 21.02 -3.39 -11.59
N ARG A 28 20.93 -3.81 -12.85
CA ARG A 28 19.98 -3.29 -13.84
C ARG A 28 18.65 -4.03 -13.69
N VAL A 29 17.81 -3.53 -12.79
CA VAL A 29 16.52 -4.16 -12.46
C VAL A 29 15.36 -3.24 -12.80
N ARG A 30 14.26 -3.83 -13.24
CA ARG A 30 12.97 -3.17 -13.48
C ARG A 30 12.11 -3.35 -12.25
N VAL A 31 11.77 -2.22 -11.62
CA VAL A 31 11.17 -2.22 -10.28
C VAL A 31 9.85 -1.47 -10.31
N GLY A 32 8.77 -2.14 -9.93
CA GLY A 32 7.49 -1.50 -9.65
C GLY A 32 7.45 -0.94 -8.23
N LEU A 33 7.12 0.33 -8.07
CA LEU A 33 6.96 0.98 -6.76
C LEU A 33 5.48 1.09 -6.42
N LEU A 34 5.02 0.35 -5.41
CA LEU A 34 3.65 0.44 -4.89
C LEU A 34 3.65 1.08 -3.52
N GLY A 35 3.29 2.36 -3.44
CA GLY A 35 3.16 3.05 -2.16
C GLY A 35 1.79 2.90 -1.53
N GLY A 36 1.75 2.75 -0.21
CA GLY A 36 0.51 2.59 0.52
C GLY A 36 0.69 2.70 2.03
N SER A 37 -0.41 2.94 2.75
CA SER A 37 -0.39 2.85 4.20
C SER A 37 -0.36 1.40 4.69
N PHE A 38 -0.84 0.44 3.88
CA PHE A 38 -0.90 -0.99 4.23
C PHE A 38 -1.42 -1.25 5.65
N ASN A 39 -2.57 -0.66 5.98
CA ASN A 39 -3.15 -0.73 7.32
C ASN A 39 -4.56 -1.37 7.26
N PRO A 40 -4.71 -2.70 7.20
CA PRO A 40 -3.67 -3.68 6.92
C PRO A 40 -3.38 -3.81 5.42
N ALA A 41 -2.24 -4.43 5.09
CA ALA A 41 -2.08 -5.08 3.80
C ALA A 41 -3.16 -6.15 3.59
N HIS A 42 -3.45 -6.49 2.33
CA HIS A 42 -4.48 -7.46 1.96
C HIS A 42 -4.25 -7.98 0.53
N ASP A 43 -4.97 -9.02 0.12
CA ASP A 43 -4.70 -9.74 -1.13
C ASP A 43 -4.90 -8.86 -2.36
N GLY A 44 -5.79 -7.87 -2.31
CA GLY A 44 -5.90 -6.86 -3.38
C GLY A 44 -4.56 -6.14 -3.71
N HIS A 45 -3.72 -5.83 -2.71
CA HIS A 45 -2.39 -5.27 -2.97
C HIS A 45 -1.45 -6.31 -3.60
N ARG A 46 -1.52 -7.56 -3.12
CA ARG A 46 -0.74 -8.68 -3.66
C ARG A 46 -1.12 -8.96 -5.10
N TYR A 47 -2.42 -9.00 -5.41
CA TYR A 47 -2.95 -9.21 -6.75
C TYR A 47 -2.44 -8.16 -7.74
N ILE A 48 -2.54 -6.87 -7.40
CA ILE A 48 -1.98 -5.78 -8.24
C ILE A 48 -0.47 -5.97 -8.46
N SER A 49 0.26 -6.41 -7.43
CA SER A 49 1.71 -6.61 -7.52
C SER A 49 2.07 -7.78 -8.43
N LEU A 50 1.33 -8.89 -8.37
CA LEU A 50 1.53 -10.05 -9.25
C LEU A 50 1.17 -9.71 -10.70
N GLU A 51 0.07 -8.97 -10.91
CA GLU A 51 -0.29 -8.46 -12.23
C GLU A 51 0.77 -7.50 -12.79
N ALA A 52 1.36 -6.66 -11.94
CA ALA A 52 2.45 -5.77 -12.32
C ALA A 52 3.72 -6.53 -12.72
N LEU A 53 4.16 -7.51 -11.91
CA LEU A 53 5.30 -8.37 -12.24
C LEU A 53 5.13 -9.00 -13.62
N LYS A 54 3.94 -9.55 -13.90
CA LYS A 54 3.65 -10.22 -15.17
C LYS A 54 3.52 -9.27 -16.36
N ARG A 55 2.73 -8.20 -16.22
CA ARG A 55 2.28 -7.37 -17.37
C ARG A 55 3.24 -6.24 -17.73
N LEU A 56 4.07 -5.84 -16.78
CA LEU A 56 5.08 -4.79 -16.95
C LEU A 56 6.49 -5.37 -17.08
N ASP A 57 6.60 -6.72 -17.08
CA ASP A 57 7.86 -7.45 -17.11
C ASP A 57 8.86 -6.91 -16.07
N LEU A 58 8.42 -6.80 -14.82
CA LEU A 58 9.22 -6.23 -13.73
C LEU A 58 9.97 -7.33 -13.02
N ASP A 59 11.25 -7.12 -12.74
CA ASP A 59 12.07 -8.05 -11.95
C ASP A 59 11.60 -8.08 -10.49
N GLU A 60 11.22 -6.93 -9.95
CA GLU A 60 10.78 -6.78 -8.56
C GLU A 60 9.60 -5.80 -8.41
N VAL A 61 8.80 -5.97 -7.36
CA VAL A 61 7.85 -4.96 -6.88
C VAL A 61 8.20 -4.60 -5.44
N TRP A 62 8.32 -3.30 -5.16
CA TRP A 62 8.60 -2.78 -3.83
C TRP A 62 7.35 -2.16 -3.23
N TRP A 63 6.93 -2.67 -2.08
CA TRP A 63 5.88 -2.07 -1.28
C TRP A 63 6.50 -1.03 -0.36
N LEU A 64 6.21 0.24 -0.66
CA LEU A 64 6.69 1.36 0.13
C LEU A 64 5.66 1.62 1.24
N VAL A 65 5.93 1.07 2.44
CA VAL A 65 5.06 1.24 3.59
C VAL A 65 5.26 2.64 4.14
N SER A 66 4.29 3.53 3.88
CA SER A 66 4.48 4.95 4.20
C SER A 66 4.41 5.23 5.70
N PRO A 67 5.17 6.23 6.20
CA PRO A 67 5.16 6.58 7.62
C PRO A 67 3.80 7.14 8.07
N GLN A 68 3.21 8.06 7.29
CA GLN A 68 1.83 8.53 7.44
C GLN A 68 1.44 9.32 6.18
N ASN A 69 0.24 9.09 5.64
CA ASN A 69 -0.31 9.94 4.59
C ASN A 69 -0.86 11.25 5.20
N PRO A 70 -0.36 12.44 4.83
CA PRO A 70 -0.86 13.73 5.35
C PRO A 70 -2.35 13.98 5.12
N LEU A 71 -2.93 13.36 4.08
CA LEU A 71 -4.33 13.51 3.71
C LEU A 71 -5.27 12.57 4.46
N LYS A 72 -4.75 11.71 5.35
CA LYS A 72 -5.53 10.72 6.11
C LYS A 72 -5.31 10.92 7.61
N SER A 73 -6.36 10.67 8.39
CA SER A 73 -6.25 10.64 9.86
C SER A 73 -5.25 9.57 10.31
N ALA A 74 -4.48 9.89 11.35
CA ALA A 74 -3.61 8.94 12.03
C ALA A 74 -4.37 8.04 13.03
N ARG A 75 -5.63 8.38 13.36
CA ARG A 75 -6.44 7.62 14.31
C ARG A 75 -6.64 6.18 13.80
N GLY A 76 -6.29 5.20 14.62
CA GLY A 76 -6.36 3.77 14.27
C GLY A 76 -5.27 3.29 13.30
N MET A 77 -4.18 4.05 13.13
CA MET A 77 -3.02 3.58 12.37
C MET A 77 -2.05 2.82 13.28
N ALA A 78 -1.80 1.55 12.96
CA ALA A 78 -0.76 0.77 13.62
C ALA A 78 0.64 1.35 13.33
N PRO A 79 1.63 1.15 14.22
CA PRO A 79 3.01 1.53 13.99
C PRO A 79 3.54 1.03 12.64
N GLN A 80 4.42 1.80 12.00
CA GLN A 80 4.92 1.48 10.65
C GLN A 80 5.59 0.10 10.57
N GLY A 81 6.38 -0.28 11.58
CA GLY A 81 6.99 -1.61 11.67
C GLY A 81 5.95 -2.73 11.65
N GLN A 82 4.91 -2.65 12.49
CA GLN A 82 3.83 -3.65 12.51
C GLN A 82 3.08 -3.74 11.17
N ARG A 83 2.90 -2.61 10.48
CA ARG A 83 2.30 -2.59 9.13
C ARG A 83 3.23 -3.22 8.09
N ALA A 84 4.54 -3.02 8.21
CA ALA A 84 5.53 -3.66 7.36
C ALA A 84 5.57 -5.18 7.59
N ASP A 85 5.50 -5.64 8.84
CA ASP A 85 5.44 -7.07 9.16
C ASP A 85 4.16 -7.72 8.61
N GLY A 86 3.01 -7.08 8.81
CA GLY A 86 1.75 -7.52 8.20
C GLY A 86 1.79 -7.54 6.68
N ALA A 87 2.47 -6.57 6.06
CA ALA A 87 2.70 -6.56 4.62
C ALA A 87 3.59 -7.72 4.15
N ARG A 88 4.67 -8.05 4.87
CA ARG A 88 5.55 -9.19 4.54
C ARG A 88 4.80 -10.52 4.58
N LEU A 89 3.92 -10.71 5.57
CA LEU A 89 3.07 -11.89 5.67
C LEU A 89 2.11 -12.01 4.48
N VAL A 90 1.51 -10.90 4.04
CA VAL A 90 0.59 -10.90 2.90
C VAL A 90 1.32 -11.10 1.58
N THR A 91 2.51 -10.53 1.38
CA THR A 91 3.20 -10.64 0.08
C THR A 91 3.65 -12.07 -0.18
N ALA A 92 4.36 -12.69 0.76
CA ALA A 92 4.90 -14.06 0.69
C ALA A 92 5.36 -14.46 -0.74
N HIS A 93 6.20 -13.62 -1.35
CA HIS A 93 6.66 -13.79 -2.72
C HIS A 93 8.09 -13.23 -2.89
N PRO A 94 9.05 -13.97 -3.48
CA PRO A 94 10.47 -13.59 -3.49
C PRO A 94 10.77 -12.31 -4.29
N ARG A 95 9.93 -11.99 -5.28
CA ARG A 95 10.05 -10.76 -6.09
C ARG A 95 9.26 -9.57 -5.53
N ILE A 96 8.61 -9.70 -4.37
CA ILE A 96 7.91 -8.59 -3.72
C ILE A 96 8.64 -8.22 -2.44
N ARG A 97 9.29 -7.05 -2.42
CA ARG A 97 10.04 -6.55 -1.27
C ARG A 97 9.20 -5.53 -0.50
N VAL A 98 9.08 -5.70 0.80
CA VAL A 98 8.42 -4.71 1.67
C VAL A 98 9.49 -3.85 2.32
N THR A 99 9.34 -2.53 2.27
CA THR A 99 10.35 -1.59 2.74
C THR A 99 9.72 -0.39 3.45
N THR A 100 10.45 0.18 4.40
CA THR A 100 10.12 1.44 5.08
C THR A 100 11.07 2.57 4.66
N ILE A 101 11.72 2.43 3.49
CA ILE A 101 12.74 3.34 2.97
C ILE A 101 12.35 4.82 3.06
N GLU A 102 11.08 5.18 2.90
CA GLU A 102 10.61 6.56 3.05
C GLU A 102 11.00 7.18 4.41
N SER A 103 10.94 6.41 5.51
CA SER A 103 11.36 6.86 6.84
C SER A 103 12.86 7.08 6.92
N ARG A 104 13.65 6.17 6.35
CA ARG A 104 15.12 6.29 6.25
C ARG A 104 15.56 7.46 5.37
N LEU A 105 14.77 7.79 4.36
CA LEU A 105 15.00 8.93 3.47
C LEU A 105 14.50 10.25 4.06
N GLY A 106 13.71 10.22 5.14
CA GLY A 106 13.03 11.40 5.68
C GLY A 106 11.99 11.99 4.72
N THR A 107 11.46 11.19 3.79
CA THR A 107 10.50 11.65 2.77
C THR A 107 9.08 11.32 3.17
N ARG A 108 8.17 12.30 3.02
CA ARG A 108 6.73 12.11 3.28
C ARG A 108 5.87 12.15 2.01
N TYR A 109 6.34 12.84 0.97
CA TYR A 109 5.62 13.00 -0.27
C TYR A 109 6.22 12.10 -1.35
N THR A 110 5.36 11.39 -2.09
CA THR A 110 5.79 10.48 -3.16
C THR A 110 6.75 11.15 -4.14
N ALA A 111 6.48 12.40 -4.56
CA ALA A 111 7.38 13.12 -5.46
C ALA A 111 8.82 13.25 -4.92
N ASP A 112 8.99 13.38 -3.60
CA ASP A 112 10.32 13.46 -2.97
C ASP A 112 10.96 12.09 -2.88
N THR A 113 10.20 11.08 -2.46
CA THR A 113 10.64 9.68 -2.45
C THR A 113 11.18 9.29 -3.83
N LEU A 114 10.41 9.53 -4.90
CA LEU A 114 10.81 9.17 -6.26
C LEU A 114 12.08 9.89 -6.71
N ARG A 115 12.21 11.19 -6.42
CA ARG A 115 13.41 11.97 -6.75
C ARG A 115 14.66 11.44 -6.04
N VAL A 116 14.53 10.99 -4.79
CA VAL A 116 15.66 10.44 -4.04
C VAL A 116 15.99 9.03 -4.51
N LEU A 117 14.99 8.19 -4.79
CA LEU A 117 15.19 6.83 -5.30
C LEU A 117 15.90 6.83 -6.66
N THR A 118 15.52 7.70 -7.61
CA THR A 118 16.19 7.76 -8.92
C THR A 118 17.67 8.16 -8.82
N ARG A 119 18.04 8.97 -7.82
CA ARG A 119 19.44 9.33 -7.56
C ARG A 119 20.21 8.21 -6.86
N ARG A 120 19.58 7.53 -5.90
CA ARG A 120 20.24 6.48 -5.09
C ARG A 120 20.34 5.15 -5.81
N TYR A 121 19.48 4.89 -6.80
CA TYR A 121 19.43 3.66 -7.58
C TYR A 121 19.52 3.96 -9.09
N PRO A 122 20.65 4.50 -9.58
CA PRO A 122 20.76 5.00 -10.95
C PRO A 122 20.66 3.91 -12.03
N HIS A 123 20.90 2.64 -11.66
CA HIS A 123 20.81 1.51 -12.58
C HIS A 123 19.42 0.84 -12.59
N ALA A 124 18.57 1.14 -11.61
CA ALA A 124 17.22 0.61 -11.56
C ALA A 124 16.29 1.43 -12.47
N ARG A 125 15.36 0.73 -13.12
CA ARG A 125 14.30 1.30 -13.93
C ARG A 125 12.99 1.22 -13.16
N PHE A 126 12.56 2.34 -12.59
CA PHE A 126 11.37 2.37 -11.75
C PHE A 126 10.10 2.66 -12.56
N VAL A 127 9.02 2.00 -12.17
CA VAL A 127 7.65 2.32 -12.58
C VAL A 127 6.84 2.61 -11.33
N TRP A 128 6.14 3.75 -11.28
CA TRP A 128 5.19 4.00 -10.20
C TRP A 128 3.89 3.24 -10.44
N ILE A 129 3.47 2.42 -9.48
CA ILE A 129 2.25 1.62 -9.53
C ILE A 129 1.19 2.26 -8.63
N MET A 130 -0.02 2.46 -9.16
CA MET A 130 -1.16 2.89 -8.36
C MET A 130 -2.49 2.34 -8.89
N GLY A 131 -3.53 2.38 -8.07
CA GLY A 131 -4.89 2.07 -8.48
C GLY A 131 -5.60 3.27 -9.15
N ALA A 132 -6.67 2.98 -9.89
CA ALA A 132 -7.56 3.97 -10.50
C ALA A 132 -8.16 4.96 -9.47
N ASP A 133 -8.43 4.48 -8.25
CA ASP A 133 -8.87 5.29 -7.11
C ASP A 133 -7.83 6.34 -6.69
N ASN A 134 -6.53 6.02 -6.75
CA ASN A 134 -5.48 6.99 -6.53
C ASN A 134 -5.39 7.99 -7.69
N LEU A 135 -5.51 7.53 -8.95
CA LEU A 135 -5.48 8.42 -10.11
C LEU A 135 -6.58 9.49 -10.05
N VAL A 136 -7.79 9.12 -9.62
CA VAL A 136 -8.93 10.07 -9.47
C VAL A 136 -8.60 11.25 -8.55
N GLN A 137 -7.82 11.03 -7.51
CA GLN A 137 -7.53 12.02 -6.46
C GLN A 137 -6.08 12.50 -6.43
N ILE A 138 -5.27 12.11 -7.42
CA ILE A 138 -3.83 12.36 -7.40
C ILE A 138 -3.50 13.85 -7.47
N ASP A 139 -4.40 14.67 -8.00
CA ASP A 139 -4.26 16.12 -8.06
C ASP A 139 -4.17 16.79 -6.69
N ARG A 140 -4.59 16.09 -5.62
CA ARG A 140 -4.43 16.50 -4.22
C ARG A 140 -3.04 16.19 -3.65
N TRP A 141 -2.22 15.40 -4.36
CA TRP A 141 -0.88 15.03 -3.87
C TRP A 141 0.09 16.18 -4.12
N ARG A 142 0.99 16.44 -3.17
CA ARG A 142 1.99 17.50 -3.30
C ARG A 142 2.90 17.20 -4.49
N ARG A 143 3.05 18.19 -5.38
CA ARG A 143 3.84 18.07 -6.63
C ARG A 143 3.43 16.85 -7.49
N TRP A 144 2.15 16.48 -7.51
CA TRP A 144 1.68 15.27 -8.21
C TRP A 144 2.12 15.18 -9.67
N SER A 145 2.15 16.29 -10.40
CA SER A 145 2.53 16.28 -11.81
C SER A 145 4.02 15.95 -12.01
N SER A 146 4.85 16.15 -10.98
CA SER A 146 6.25 15.71 -10.98
C SER A 146 6.37 14.19 -10.86
N ILE A 147 5.40 13.47 -10.30
CA ILE A 147 5.40 11.99 -10.26
C ILE A 147 5.45 11.45 -11.69
N PHE A 148 4.51 11.89 -12.53
CA PHE A 148 4.44 11.52 -13.95
C PHE A 148 5.64 11.98 -14.77
N ARG A 149 6.30 13.08 -14.40
CA ARG A 149 7.53 13.54 -15.07
C ARG A 149 8.80 12.87 -14.58
N THR A 150 8.75 12.20 -13.42
CA THR A 150 9.92 11.54 -12.83
C THR A 150 10.00 10.10 -13.28
N LEU A 151 8.88 9.37 -13.26
CA LEU A 151 8.82 7.95 -13.60
C LEU A 151 7.68 7.64 -14.56
N PRO A 152 7.82 6.57 -15.38
CA PRO A 152 6.67 5.93 -15.99
C PRO A 152 5.66 5.46 -14.95
N VAL A 153 4.37 5.48 -15.30
CA VAL A 153 3.27 5.20 -14.38
C VAL A 153 2.39 4.06 -14.89
N ALA A 154 2.14 3.06 -14.05
CA ALA A 154 1.16 2.02 -14.29
C ALA A 154 -0.06 2.21 -13.39
N VAL A 155 -1.22 2.44 -14.02
CA VAL A 155 -2.50 2.59 -13.32
C VAL A 155 -3.31 1.31 -13.48
N PHE A 156 -3.57 0.62 -12.38
CA PHE A 156 -4.41 -0.57 -12.36
C PHE A 156 -5.87 -0.17 -12.16
N ASP A 157 -6.71 -0.67 -13.05
CA ASP A 157 -8.14 -0.41 -12.97
C ASP A 157 -8.72 -0.94 -11.66
N ARG A 158 -9.70 -0.22 -11.14
CA ARG A 158 -10.43 -0.59 -9.95
C ARG A 158 -11.85 -0.09 -10.12
N SER A 159 -12.78 -0.99 -10.39
CA SER A 159 -14.20 -0.61 -10.39
C SER A 159 -14.61 -0.10 -9.00
N PRO A 160 -15.50 0.91 -8.91
CA PRO A 160 -16.20 1.62 -10.00
C PRO A 160 -15.43 2.84 -10.56
N TYR A 161 -14.14 2.98 -10.29
CA TYR A 161 -13.38 4.20 -10.58
C TYR A 161 -12.92 4.33 -12.03
N SER A 162 -13.08 3.31 -12.88
CA SER A 162 -12.50 3.22 -14.24
C SER A 162 -12.76 4.48 -15.08
N TYR A 163 -14.03 4.87 -15.23
CA TYR A 163 -14.41 6.05 -16.01
C TYR A 163 -13.88 7.35 -15.39
N ARG A 164 -14.07 7.52 -14.08
CA ARG A 164 -13.61 8.71 -13.35
C ARG A 164 -12.08 8.86 -13.40
N ALA A 165 -11.35 7.76 -13.38
CA ALA A 165 -9.90 7.72 -13.42
C ALA A 165 -9.39 8.20 -14.78
N LEU A 166 -9.98 7.71 -15.88
CA LEU A 166 -9.66 8.16 -17.23
C LEU A 166 -10.12 9.60 -17.52
N ALA A 167 -11.14 10.08 -16.81
CA ALA A 167 -11.58 11.48 -16.85
C ALA A 167 -10.84 12.39 -15.84
N SER A 168 -9.88 11.88 -15.08
CA SER A 168 -9.20 12.64 -14.02
C SER A 168 -8.30 13.77 -14.58
N LYS A 169 -7.95 14.74 -13.74
CA LYS A 169 -7.05 15.84 -14.11
C LYS A 169 -5.70 15.34 -14.62
N ALA A 170 -5.18 14.27 -14.02
CA ALA A 170 -3.92 13.66 -14.44
C ALA A 170 -4.04 12.99 -15.81
N ALA A 171 -5.11 12.20 -16.01
CA ALA A 171 -5.36 11.52 -17.29
C ALA A 171 -5.51 12.52 -18.45
N ARG A 172 -6.22 13.64 -18.24
CA ARG A 172 -6.32 14.71 -19.24
C ARG A 172 -5.00 15.42 -19.49
N ARG A 173 -4.27 15.78 -18.42
CA ARG A 173 -3.00 16.51 -18.54
C ARG A 173 -1.93 15.73 -19.30
N PHE A 174 -1.86 14.42 -19.07
CA PHE A 174 -0.86 13.54 -19.67
C PHE A 174 -1.48 12.64 -20.76
N ALA A 175 -2.57 13.07 -21.41
CA ALA A 175 -3.30 12.25 -22.37
C ALA A 175 -2.41 11.78 -23.54
N LYS A 176 -1.54 12.65 -24.05
CA LYS A 176 -0.58 12.35 -25.13
C LYS A 176 0.52 11.35 -24.73
N ASP A 177 0.77 11.22 -23.43
CA ASP A 177 1.81 10.35 -22.86
C ASP A 177 1.25 8.97 -22.49
N ARG A 178 -0.05 8.73 -22.74
CA ARG A 178 -0.70 7.44 -22.48
C ARG A 178 -0.32 6.44 -23.57
N LEU A 179 0.35 5.38 -23.16
CA LEU A 179 0.72 4.27 -24.03
C LEU A 179 -0.42 3.24 -24.16
N PRO A 180 -0.54 2.58 -25.32
CA PRO A 180 -1.46 1.45 -25.48
C PRO A 180 -1.04 0.25 -24.62
N LEU A 181 -2.00 -0.59 -24.21
CA LEU A 181 -1.74 -1.75 -23.33
C LEU A 181 -0.62 -2.67 -23.82
N ARG A 182 -0.49 -2.86 -25.13
CA ARG A 182 0.57 -3.69 -25.72
C ARG A 182 2.00 -3.22 -25.38
N LYS A 183 2.17 -1.95 -25.00
CA LYS A 183 3.45 -1.38 -24.56
C LYS A 183 3.69 -1.51 -23.05
N ALA A 184 2.78 -2.15 -22.30
CA ALA A 184 2.95 -2.36 -20.86
C ALA A 184 4.27 -3.08 -20.50
N PRO A 185 4.70 -4.16 -21.19
CA PRO A 185 5.95 -4.85 -20.85
C PRO A 185 7.22 -4.01 -20.99
N VAL A 186 7.21 -3.00 -21.88
CA VAL A 186 8.37 -2.13 -22.10
C VAL A 186 8.33 -0.84 -21.29
N LEU A 187 7.29 -0.63 -20.48
CA LEU A 187 7.06 0.64 -19.77
C LEU A 187 8.25 1.07 -18.90
N ALA A 188 8.88 0.13 -18.20
CA ALA A 188 10.04 0.43 -17.34
C ALA A 188 11.22 1.02 -18.11
N GLY A 189 11.35 0.71 -19.41
CA GLY A 189 12.39 1.25 -20.28
C GLY A 189 12.03 2.59 -20.94
N THR A 190 10.82 3.11 -20.75
CA THR A 190 10.37 4.35 -21.40
C THR A 190 10.80 5.59 -20.64
N GLN A 191 11.01 6.69 -21.36
CA GLN A 191 11.27 7.99 -20.76
C GLN A 191 9.97 8.61 -20.24
N ALA A 192 10.00 9.11 -19.00
CA ALA A 192 8.88 9.85 -18.44
C ALA A 192 8.72 11.23 -19.12
N PRO A 193 7.48 11.74 -19.31
CA PRO A 193 6.22 11.10 -18.93
C PRO A 193 5.80 9.99 -19.89
N ALA A 194 5.37 8.87 -19.29
CA ALA A 194 4.77 7.75 -20.01
C ALA A 194 3.86 7.00 -19.02
N TRP A 195 2.66 6.60 -19.45
CA TRP A 195 1.79 5.84 -18.55
C TRP A 195 0.85 4.88 -19.26
N VAL A 196 0.43 3.83 -18.55
CA VAL A 196 -0.55 2.84 -19.04
C VAL A 196 -1.70 2.71 -18.06
N PHE A 197 -2.88 2.40 -18.60
CA PHE A 197 -4.05 2.02 -17.82
C PHE A 197 -4.33 0.54 -18.05
N LEU A 198 -4.31 -0.26 -16.98
CA LEU A 198 -4.34 -1.72 -17.02
C LEU A 198 -5.66 -2.23 -16.45
N PRO A 199 -6.61 -2.69 -17.28
CA PRO A 199 -7.82 -3.35 -16.78
C PRO A 199 -7.43 -4.64 -16.05
N ILE A 200 -7.95 -4.86 -14.85
CA ILE A 200 -7.77 -6.08 -14.07
C ILE A 200 -9.12 -6.62 -13.62
N ARG A 201 -9.18 -7.93 -13.29
CA ARG A 201 -10.39 -8.53 -12.73
C ARG A 201 -10.68 -7.90 -11.38
N ARG A 202 -11.97 -7.73 -11.05
CA ARG A 202 -12.38 -7.19 -9.76
C ARG A 202 -11.90 -8.12 -8.65
N HIS A 203 -11.24 -7.57 -7.65
CA HIS A 203 -10.86 -8.27 -6.43
C HIS A 203 -11.69 -7.69 -5.26
N PRO A 204 -12.43 -8.50 -4.48
CA PRO A 204 -13.46 -8.00 -3.55
C PRO A 204 -12.92 -7.33 -2.29
N GLN A 205 -11.65 -7.55 -1.93
CA GLN A 205 -11.09 -7.07 -0.66
C GLN A 205 -10.67 -5.59 -0.68
N SER A 206 -10.95 -4.90 0.43
CA SER A 206 -10.43 -3.56 0.75
C SER A 206 -10.02 -3.46 2.23
N ALA A 207 -9.02 -2.64 2.55
CA ALA A 207 -8.59 -2.40 3.93
C ALA A 207 -9.73 -1.87 4.83
N THR A 208 -10.61 -1.02 4.30
CA THR A 208 -11.77 -0.50 5.03
C THR A 208 -12.73 -1.63 5.43
N ALA A 209 -13.03 -2.56 4.51
CA ALA A 209 -13.89 -3.70 4.79
C ALA A 209 -13.28 -4.64 5.85
N ILE A 210 -11.95 -4.86 5.79
CA ILE A 210 -11.24 -5.71 6.77
C ILE A 210 -11.28 -5.08 8.17
N ARG A 211 -11.10 -3.75 8.28
CA ARG A 211 -11.20 -3.06 9.58
C ARG A 211 -12.62 -3.14 10.13
N ALA A 212 -13.64 -2.92 9.30
CA ALA A 212 -15.03 -3.02 9.71
C ALA A 212 -15.39 -4.44 10.22
N GLY A 213 -14.89 -5.48 9.55
CA GLY A 213 -15.09 -6.88 9.98
C GLY A 213 -14.38 -7.23 11.30
N ARG A 214 -13.19 -6.68 11.56
CA ARG A 214 -12.47 -6.89 12.84
C ARG A 214 -13.14 -6.20 14.04
N HIS A 215 -13.83 -5.08 13.83
CA HIS A 215 -14.59 -4.42 14.89
C HIS A 215 -15.90 -5.13 15.24
N GLY A 216 -16.42 -6.01 14.38
CA GLY A 216 -17.65 -6.79 14.65
C GLY A 216 -17.43 -8.10 15.42
N ALA A 217 -16.19 -8.62 15.49
CA ALA A 217 -15.90 -9.92 16.10
C ALA A 217 -15.45 -9.84 17.57
N GLY A 218 -15.48 -8.65 18.19
CA GLY A 218 -14.96 -8.41 19.54
C GLY A 218 -16.00 -8.24 20.65
N GLY A 219 -17.28 -8.54 20.42
CA GLY A 219 -18.36 -8.28 21.38
C GLY A 219 -19.31 -9.46 21.58
N SER A 220 -18.87 -10.51 22.28
CA SER A 220 -19.77 -11.49 22.91
C SER A 220 -18.98 -12.42 23.85
N THR A 221 -18.53 -11.89 24.99
CA THR A 221 -18.30 -12.71 26.19
C THR A 221 -18.73 -11.91 27.41
N GLY A 222 -19.91 -12.21 27.95
CA GLY A 222 -20.32 -11.72 29.25
C GLY A 222 -21.83 -11.57 29.38
N GLY A 223 -22.51 -12.58 29.94
CA GLY A 223 -23.82 -12.40 30.55
C GLY A 223 -24.83 -13.53 30.36
N SER A 224 -24.78 -14.55 31.22
CA SER A 224 -25.95 -14.95 32.03
C SER A 224 -25.63 -16.21 32.86
N ARG A 225 -25.30 -16.00 34.13
CA ARG A 225 -25.61 -16.94 35.21
C ARG A 225 -26.28 -16.13 36.31
N GLY A 226 -27.56 -16.38 36.52
CA GLY A 226 -28.33 -15.78 37.59
C GLY A 226 -29.79 -16.20 37.52
N ALA A 227 -30.31 -16.67 38.66
CA ALA A 227 -31.67 -17.17 38.93
C ALA A 227 -31.84 -18.67 38.61
N THR A 228 -32.25 -19.57 39.50
CA THR A 228 -32.96 -19.47 40.79
C THR A 228 -32.70 -20.76 41.61
N GLY A 229 -32.84 -20.70 42.94
CA GLY A 229 -32.86 -21.91 43.78
C GLY A 229 -32.83 -21.62 45.26
N HIS A 230 -33.98 -21.40 45.88
CA HIS A 230 -34.18 -21.41 47.34
C HIS A 230 -35.51 -22.08 47.68
N GLY A 231 -35.48 -23.00 48.66
CA GLY A 231 -36.61 -23.50 49.46
C GLY A 231 -37.30 -24.75 48.91
N ALA A 232 -36.91 -25.98 49.30
CA ALA A 232 -37.16 -26.69 50.56
C ALA A 232 -38.47 -27.50 50.57
N HIS A 233 -38.37 -28.83 50.73
CA HIS A 233 -39.25 -29.64 51.59
C HIS A 233 -38.59 -31.01 51.91
N ARG A 234 -38.73 -31.40 53.18
CA ARG A 234 -38.15 -32.56 53.90
C ARG A 234 -38.86 -33.89 53.61
N PHE A 235 -38.26 -34.96 54.18
CA PHE A 235 -38.72 -36.31 54.59
C PHE A 235 -37.99 -37.42 53.82
N ALA A 236 -37.44 -38.50 54.39
CA ALA A 236 -37.19 -38.98 55.76
C ALA A 236 -36.20 -40.17 55.68
N ASN A 237 -35.51 -40.46 56.81
CA ASN A 237 -34.97 -41.75 57.34
C ASN A 237 -34.68 -42.93 56.39
N GLY A 238 -33.61 -43.72 56.46
CA GLY A 238 -32.67 -44.05 57.54
C GLY A 238 -32.44 -45.59 57.60
N ALA A 239 -31.17 -46.04 57.65
CA ALA A 239 -30.62 -47.39 57.96
C ALA A 239 -30.85 -48.55 56.95
N LYS A 240 -29.83 -49.07 56.23
CA LYS A 240 -28.77 -50.08 56.54
C LYS A 240 -29.27 -51.54 56.67
N PRO A 241 -28.42 -52.57 56.44
CA PRO A 241 -27.00 -52.56 56.06
C PRO A 241 -26.72 -52.77 54.57
#